data_AF-A0A562MHE6-F1
#
_entry.id   AF-A0A562MHE6-F1
#
_cell.length_a   1.000
_cell.length_b   1.000
_cell.length_c   1.000
_cell.angle_alpha   90.00
_cell.angle_beta   90.00
_cell.angle_gamma   90.00
#
_symmetry.space_group_name_H-M   'P 1'
#
loop_
_entity.id
_entity.type
_entity.pdbx_description
1 polymer ?
#
loop_
_entity_poly.entity_id
_entity_poly.type
_entity_poly.pdbx_seq_one_letter_code
_entity_poly.pdbx_strand_id
1 'polypeptide(L)' 'MPSQRATFKPYYQDQIMAIPPTLDELVSKGHPVRIVNDVINRINIQSLLDAYKIKGCSSYHPQMLLKVLVFG' A
#
# COMPACT_ATOMS: atom_id res chain seq x y z
N MET A 1 -8.99 25.95 -11.79
CA MET A 1 -8.88 24.61 -12.40
C MET A 1 -8.82 23.60 -11.26
N PRO A 2 -9.72 22.61 -11.17
CA PRO A 2 -9.64 21.64 -10.09
C PRO A 2 -8.32 20.88 -10.21
N SER A 3 -7.51 20.87 -9.15
CA SER A 3 -6.28 20.09 -9.07
C SER A 3 -6.63 18.61 -9.22
N GLN A 4 -6.39 18.06 -10.40
CA GLN A 4 -6.80 16.69 -10.74
C GLN A 4 -5.77 15.74 -10.13
N ARG A 5 -6.16 14.94 -9.11
CA ARG A 5 -5.30 13.95 -8.46
C ARG A 5 -5.55 12.56 -9.08
N ALA A 6 -4.52 11.72 -9.13
CA ALA A 6 -4.68 10.33 -9.54
C ALA A 6 -5.66 9.60 -8.61
N THR A 7 -6.58 8.83 -9.17
CA THR A 7 -7.54 8.02 -8.40
C THR A 7 -6.94 6.66 -8.09
N PHE A 8 -6.86 6.33 -6.81
CA PHE A 8 -6.39 5.02 -6.35
C PHE A 8 -7.54 4.14 -5.89
N LYS A 9 -7.38 2.82 -6.08
CA LYS A 9 -8.25 1.83 -5.45
C LYS A 9 -8.11 1.90 -3.93
N PRO A 10 -9.18 1.69 -3.15
CA PRO A 10 -9.09 1.63 -1.70
C PRO A 10 -8.05 0.62 -1.25
N TYR A 11 -7.20 1.03 -0.32
CA TYR A 11 -6.14 0.20 0.24
C TYR A 11 -6.30 0.17 1.76
N TYR A 12 -6.80 -0.96 2.27
CA TYR A 12 -7.03 -1.19 3.69
C TYR A 12 -6.19 -2.37 4.13
N GLN A 13 -5.02 -2.09 4.71
CA GLN A 13 -4.12 -3.15 5.17
C GLN A 13 -4.51 -3.65 6.56
N ASP A 14 -4.84 -2.74 7.48
CA ASP A 14 -5.08 -3.06 8.90
C ASP A 14 -6.57 -3.32 9.17
N GLN A 15 -7.19 -4.16 8.34
CA GLN A 15 -8.61 -4.51 8.51
C GLN A 15 -8.81 -5.38 9.75
N ILE A 16 -9.56 -4.85 10.72
CA ILE A 16 -9.90 -5.52 11.99
C ILE A 16 -10.70 -6.82 11.77
N MET A 17 -11.46 -6.92 10.67
CA MET A 17 -12.29 -8.07 10.38
C MET A 17 -12.38 -8.28 8.86
N ALA A 18 -11.49 -9.13 8.33
CA ALA A 18 -11.52 -9.55 6.93
C ALA A 18 -12.03 -11.01 6.81
N ILE A 19 -11.64 -11.87 7.77
CA ILE A 19 -11.99 -13.29 7.95
C ILE A 19 -11.76 -13.58 9.46
N PRO A 20 -12.42 -14.54 10.13
CA PRO A 20 -11.94 -15.07 11.40
C PRO A 20 -10.89 -16.15 11.08
N PRO A 21 -9.56 -15.97 11.26
CA PRO A 21 -8.76 -14.86 11.85
C PRO A 21 -8.37 -13.74 10.88
N THR A 22 -7.92 -12.59 11.41
CA THR A 22 -7.44 -11.47 10.58
C THR A 22 -6.24 -11.88 9.73
N LEU A 23 -6.05 -11.26 8.56
CA LEU A 23 -4.95 -11.63 7.66
C LEU A 23 -3.57 -11.33 8.29
N ASP A 24 -3.47 -10.35 9.19
CA ASP A 24 -2.22 -10.05 9.88
C ASP A 24 -1.82 -11.16 10.87
N GLU A 25 -2.79 -11.80 11.54
CA GLU A 25 -2.54 -12.90 12.48
C GLU A 25 -1.95 -14.14 11.79
N LEU A 26 -2.17 -14.30 10.49
CA LEU A 26 -1.57 -15.37 9.69
C LEU A 26 -0.06 -15.17 9.49
N VAL A 27 0.44 -13.95 9.71
CA VAL A 27 1.85 -13.62 9.56
C VAL A 27 2.53 -13.70 10.94
N SER A 28 3.56 -14.55 11.07
CA SER A 28 4.28 -14.70 12.34
C SER A 28 4.90 -13.37 12.80
N LYS A 29 5.03 -13.17 14.11
CA LYS A 29 5.57 -11.92 14.69
C LYS A 29 7.01 -11.63 14.25
N GLY A 30 7.80 -12.67 13.98
CA GLY A 30 9.19 -12.55 13.52
C GLY A 30 9.36 -12.53 12.00
N HIS A 31 8.27 -12.49 11.23
CA HIS A 31 8.35 -12.57 9.77
C HIS A 31 8.97 -11.30 9.17
N PRO A 32 9.96 -11.40 8.26
CA PRO A 32 10.68 -10.25 7.71
C PRO A 32 9.77 -9.25 6.97
N VAL A 33 8.61 -9.69 6.46
CA VAL A 33 7.60 -8.79 5.83
C VAL A 33 7.14 -7.67 6.77
N ARG A 34 7.15 -7.88 8.09
CA ARG A 34 6.77 -6.85 9.07
C ARG A 34 7.78 -5.71 9.08
N ILE A 35 9.07 -6.02 8.95
CA ILE A 35 10.14 -5.02 8.82
C ILE A 35 9.99 -4.26 7.50
N VAL A 36 9.76 -4.97 6.39
CA VAL A 36 9.54 -4.34 5.07
C VAL A 36 8.34 -3.39 5.13
N ASN A 37 7.23 -3.83 5.73
CA ASN A 37 6.03 -3.03 5.92
C ASN A 37 6.31 -1.75 6.72
N ASP A 38 6.99 -1.87 7.86
CA ASP A 38 7.31 -0.74 8.74
C ASP A 38 8.25 0.27 8.09
N VAL A 39 9.26 -0.22 7.36
CA VAL A 39 10.20 0.63 6.62
C VAL A 39 9.44 1.40 5.55
N ILE A 40 8.64 0.71 4.72
CA ILE A 40 7.91 1.37 3.62
C ILE A 40 6.87 2.36 4.13
N ASN A 41 6.21 2.08 5.26
CA ASN A 41 5.25 3.00 5.88
C ASN A 41 5.90 4.32 6.35
N ARG A 42 7.21 4.36 6.57
CA ARG A 42 7.95 5.56 7.01
C ARG A 42 8.60 6.32 5.86
N ILE A 43 8.62 5.76 4.65
CA ILE A 43 9.21 6.41 3.48
C ILE A 43 8.25 7.48 2.94
N ASN A 44 8.77 8.67 2.66
CA ASN A 44 8.02 9.69 1.94
C ASN A 44 7.90 9.28 0.46
N ILE A 45 6.69 8.91 0.04
CA ILE A 45 6.38 8.49 -1.33
C ILE A 45 5.73 9.61 -2.18
N GLN A 46 5.80 10.88 -1.76
CA GLN A 46 5.13 11.98 -2.46
C GLN A 46 5.59 12.10 -3.93
N SER A 47 6.89 11.98 -4.19
CA SER A 47 7.44 12.01 -5.55
C SER A 47 6.88 10.88 -6.43
N LEU A 48 6.61 9.72 -5.84
CA LEU A 48 6.01 8.59 -6.54
C LEU A 48 4.53 8.88 -6.83
N LEU A 49 3.78 9.41 -5.86
CA LEU A 49 2.38 9.81 -6.05
C LEU A 49 2.23 10.85 -7.16
N ASP A 50 3.14 11.83 -7.22
CA ASP A 50 3.13 12.91 -8.22
C ASP A 50 3.45 12.40 -9.64
N ALA A 51 4.16 11.28 -9.76
CA ALA A 51 4.49 10.66 -11.04
C ALA A 51 3.32 9.85 -11.66
N TYR A 52 2.24 9.58 -10.92
CA TYR A 52 1.11 8.80 -11.43
C TYR A 52 0.29 9.58 -12.46
N LYS A 53 -0.01 8.90 -13.58
CA LYS A 53 -0.89 9.43 -14.63
C LYS A 53 -2.35 9.35 -14.20
N ILE A 54 -3.13 10.34 -14.62
CA ILE A 54 -4.56 10.49 -14.29
C ILE A 54 -5.46 9.77 -15.31
N LYS A 55 -4.89 9.32 -16.44
CA LYS A 55 -5.64 8.74 -17.55
C LYS A 55 -5.81 7.22 -17.38
N GLY A 56 -7.04 6.73 -17.53
CA GLY A 56 -7.37 5.30 -17.52
C GLY A 56 -8.12 4.87 -16.27
N CYS A 57 -8.05 3.58 -15.94
CA CYS A 57 -8.67 3.03 -14.73
C CYS A 57 -7.93 3.46 -13.46
N SER A 58 -8.60 3.35 -12.31
CA SER A 58 -7.97 3.61 -11.01
C SER A 58 -6.77 2.69 -10.77
N SER A 59 -5.67 3.29 -10.31
CA SER A 59 -4.43 2.58 -10.02
C SER A 59 -4.44 1.96 -8.63
N TYR A 60 -3.60 0.96 -8.38
CA TYR A 60 -3.33 0.52 -7.01
C TYR A 60 -2.49 1.55 -6.26
N HIS A 61 -2.64 1.61 -4.93
CA HIS A 61 -1.90 2.59 -4.13
C HIS A 61 -0.38 2.34 -4.22
N PRO A 62 0.46 3.36 -4.48
CA PRO A 62 1.88 3.14 -4.74
C PRO A 62 2.62 2.54 -3.55
N GLN A 63 2.22 2.89 -2.32
CA GLN A 63 2.74 2.27 -1.09
C GLN A 63 2.50 0.77 -1.03
N MET A 64 1.33 0.30 -1.51
CA MET A 64 1.01 -1.13 -1.54
C MET A 64 1.90 -1.84 -2.56
N LEU A 65 2.00 -1.27 -3.78
CA LEU A 65 2.85 -1.84 -4.83
C LEU A 65 4.33 -1.84 -4.46
N LEU A 66 4.80 -0.83 -3.73
CA LEU A 66 6.18 -0.78 -3.24
C LEU A 66 6.47 -1.92 -2.26
N LYS A 67 5.50 -2.29 -1.39
CA LYS A 67 5.65 -3.46 -0.51
C LYS A 67 5.77 -4.75 -1.29
N VAL A 68 4.95 -4.92 -2.32
CA VAL A 68 5.04 -6.08 -3.22
C VAL A 68 6.38 -6.11 -3.93
N LEU A 69 6.83 -4.98 -4.48
CA LEU A 69 8.07 -4.89 -5.25
C LEU A 69 9.32 -5.19 -4.39
N VAL A 70 9.34 -4.72 -3.13
CA VAL A 70 10.48 -4.91 -2.23
C VAL A 70 10.50 -6.30 -1.61
N PHE A 71 9.34 -6.87 -1.29
CA PHE A 71 9.25 -8.19 -0.67
C PHE A 71 9.37 -9.35 -1.67
N GLY A 72 8.73 -9.22 -2.85
CA GLY A 72 8.65 -10.26 -3.88
C GLY A 72 7.32 -11.02 -3.88
#